data_AF-A0A9P6S3X7-F1
#
_entry.id   AF-A0A9P6S3X7-F1
#
_cell.length_a   1.000
_cell.length_b   1.000
_cell.length_c   1.000
_cell.angle_alpha   90.00
_cell.angle_beta   90.00
_cell.angle_gamma   90.00
#
_symmetry.space_group_name_H-M   'P 1'
#
loop_
_entity.id
_entity.type
_entity.pdbx_description
1 polymer ?
#
loop_
_entity_poly.entity_id
_entity_poly.type
_entity_poly.pdbx_seq_one_letter_code
_entity_poly.pdbx_strand_id
1 'polypeptide(L)'
;MLTDSETWNRNRWWLFERMVESPHKTSYFAEREDDMEEVAGWTYNGKQQDPPRRFLPEMEEAKLVVRRIVNELRKQRVIHPYEVQGDWNCNVAAQEEWKHEIPPVPTVTPHPIR
;
A
#
# COMPACT_ATOMS: atom_id res chain seq x y z
N MET A 1 -12.09 -3.01 8.89
CA MET A 1 -10.74 -2.40 8.96
C MET A 1 -9.80 -3.11 9.94
N LEU A 2 -10.05 -3.10 11.26
CA LEU A 2 -9.19 -3.74 12.27
C LEU A 2 -9.30 -5.28 12.28
N THR A 3 -10.50 -5.83 12.18
CA THR A 3 -10.69 -7.30 12.12
C THR A 3 -10.12 -7.90 10.83
N ASP A 4 -10.17 -7.17 9.72
CA ASP A 4 -9.62 -7.67 8.44
C ASP A 4 -8.10 -7.84 8.50
N SER A 5 -7.41 -6.99 9.30
CA SER A 5 -5.95 -7.01 9.40
C SER A 5 -5.37 -8.23 10.11
N GLU A 6 -6.21 -8.98 10.82
CA GLU A 6 -5.85 -10.28 11.38
C GLU A 6 -5.44 -11.28 10.29
N THR A 7 -6.03 -11.16 9.09
CA THR A 7 -5.79 -12.06 7.96
C THR A 7 -4.58 -11.69 7.10
N TRP A 8 -3.93 -10.55 7.38
CA TRP A 8 -2.84 -10.06 6.55
C TRP A 8 -1.50 -10.70 6.90
N ASN A 9 -0.67 -10.87 5.87
CA ASN A 9 0.68 -11.40 6.01
C ASN A 9 1.68 -10.26 6.22
N ARG A 10 2.76 -10.56 6.94
CA ARG A 10 3.89 -9.63 7.03
C ARG A 10 4.72 -9.70 5.77
N ASN A 11 5.05 -8.52 5.26
CA ASN A 11 5.87 -8.40 4.08
C ASN A 11 7.34 -8.74 4.40
N ARG A 12 8.02 -9.46 3.49
CA ARG A 12 9.43 -9.84 3.61
C ARG A 12 10.18 -9.46 2.35
N TRP A 13 11.26 -8.71 2.49
CA TRP A 13 12.08 -8.27 1.36
C TRP A 13 13.59 -8.43 1.62
N TRP A 14 14.38 -8.31 0.56
CA TRP A 14 15.83 -8.25 0.66
C TRP A 14 16.25 -6.82 0.98
N LEU A 15 16.95 -6.64 2.09
CA LEU A 15 17.69 -5.42 2.40
C LEU A 15 19.17 -5.80 2.46
N PHE A 16 19.92 -5.44 1.41
CA PHE A 16 21.24 -6.00 1.10
C PHE A 16 21.16 -7.54 1.03
N GLU A 17 22.11 -8.25 1.63
CA GLU A 17 22.22 -9.71 1.66
C GLU A 17 21.37 -10.34 2.79
N ARG A 18 20.43 -9.60 3.36
CA ARG A 18 19.57 -10.08 4.44
C ARG A 18 18.11 -10.02 4.05
N MET A 19 17.41 -11.13 4.23
CA MET A 19 15.95 -11.15 4.21
C MET A 19 15.45 -10.51 5.51
N VAL A 20 14.70 -9.43 5.40
CA VAL A 20 14.08 -8.72 6.52
C VAL A 20 12.55 -8.84 6.44
N GLU A 21 11.88 -8.68 7.58
CA GLU A 21 10.41 -8.72 7.70
C GLU A 21 9.89 -7.38 8.24
N SER A 22 8.77 -6.90 7.69
CA SER A 22 8.10 -5.70 8.19
C SER A 22 7.57 -5.95 9.61
N PRO A 23 7.77 -5.01 10.54
CA PRO A 23 7.04 -5.01 11.80
C PRO A 23 5.54 -4.68 11.61
N HIS A 24 5.16 -4.18 10.42
CA HIS A 24 3.79 -3.82 10.03
C HIS A 24 3.19 -4.86 9.10
N LYS A 25 1.86 -4.89 9.04
CA LYS A 25 1.14 -5.62 8.00
C LYS A 25 0.51 -4.63 7.06
N THR A 26 0.66 -4.89 5.77
CA THR A 26 0.07 -4.07 4.71
C THR A 26 -0.90 -4.92 3.93
N SER A 27 -2.08 -4.40 3.65
CA SER A 27 -2.97 -4.95 2.63
C SER A 27 -3.39 -3.87 1.67
N TYR A 28 -3.58 -4.27 0.43
CA TYR A 28 -4.01 -3.41 -0.63
C TYR A 28 -5.42 -3.80 -1.08
N PHE A 29 -6.17 -2.77 -1.43
CA PHE A 29 -7.55 -2.86 -1.86
C PHE A 29 -7.70 -2.13 -3.19
N ALA A 30 -8.60 -2.62 -4.03
CA ALA A 30 -8.93 -2.00 -5.31
C ALA A 30 -10.44 -1.96 -5.54
N GLU A 31 -10.90 -0.93 -6.26
CA GLU A 31 -12.30 -0.80 -6.70
C GLU A 31 -12.63 -1.94 -7.67
N ARG A 32 -11.80 -2.11 -8.71
CA ARG A 32 -11.91 -3.17 -9.71
C ARG A 32 -10.69 -4.10 -9.68
N GLU A 33 -10.85 -5.29 -10.26
CA GLU A 33 -9.75 -6.27 -10.35
C GLU A 33 -8.61 -5.77 -11.24
N ASP A 34 -8.94 -5.05 -12.32
CA ASP A 34 -8.00 -4.45 -13.28
C ASP A 34 -7.26 -3.24 -12.69
N ASP A 35 -7.88 -2.48 -11.78
CA ASP A 35 -7.29 -1.26 -11.22
C ASP A 35 -5.93 -1.49 -10.53
N MET A 36 -5.72 -2.66 -9.95
CA MET A 36 -4.45 -2.96 -9.29
C MET A 36 -3.42 -3.57 -10.24
N GLU A 37 -3.81 -4.23 -11.32
CA GLU A 37 -2.84 -4.64 -12.36
C GLU A 37 -2.18 -3.41 -13.01
N GLU A 38 -2.93 -2.30 -13.09
CA GLU A 38 -2.42 -1.02 -13.60
C GLU A 38 -1.53 -0.26 -12.60
N VAL A 39 -1.83 -0.34 -11.30
CA VAL A 39 -1.15 0.45 -10.24
C VAL A 39 -0.06 -0.33 -9.52
N ALA A 40 -0.29 -1.61 -9.25
CA ALA A 40 0.68 -2.53 -8.68
C ALA A 40 1.31 -3.32 -9.82
N GLY A 41 2.36 -2.74 -10.41
CA GLY A 41 3.26 -3.48 -11.29
C GLY A 41 3.95 -4.61 -10.54
N TRP A 42 3.22 -5.72 -10.31
CA TRP A 42 3.58 -7.08 -9.91
C TRP A 42 4.68 -7.27 -8.85
N THR A 43 5.17 -6.23 -8.21
CA THR A 43 6.33 -6.28 -7.33
C THR A 43 6.30 -5.14 -6.33
N TYR A 44 6.17 -5.48 -5.05
CA TYR A 44 6.64 -4.61 -3.97
C TYR A 44 7.94 -5.22 -3.44
N ASN A 45 9.03 -4.45 -3.46
CA ASN A 45 10.37 -4.92 -3.14
C ASN A 45 10.80 -6.20 -3.90
N GLY A 46 10.46 -6.27 -5.19
CA GLY A 46 10.84 -7.40 -6.06
C GLY A 46 10.04 -8.69 -5.83
N LYS A 47 9.01 -8.66 -4.96
CA LYS A 47 8.10 -9.79 -4.75
C LYS A 47 6.70 -9.49 -5.23
N GLN A 48 6.16 -10.45 -5.98
CA GLN A 48 4.76 -10.52 -6.32
C GLN A 48 3.90 -10.52 -5.05
N GLN A 49 2.96 -9.58 -5.02
CA GLN A 49 1.99 -9.47 -3.95
C GLN A 49 0.78 -10.34 -4.27
N ASP A 50 0.04 -10.71 -3.23
CA ASP A 50 -1.27 -11.34 -3.39
C ASP A 50 -2.22 -10.38 -4.16
N PRO A 51 -3.20 -10.92 -4.90
CA PRO A 51 -4.16 -10.10 -5.62
C PRO A 51 -4.87 -9.11 -4.68
N PRO A 52 -5.25 -7.92 -5.19
CA PRO A 52 -5.94 -6.91 -4.40
C PRO A 52 -7.23 -7.47 -3.81
N ARG A 53 -7.54 -7.06 -2.59
CA ARG A 53 -8.89 -7.25 -2.05
C ARG A 53 -9.84 -6.21 -2.65
N ARG A 54 -11.13 -6.52 -2.72
CA ARG A 54 -12.13 -5.50 -3.07
C ARG A 54 -12.28 -4.50 -1.93
N PHE A 55 -12.57 -3.24 -2.27
CA PHE A 55 -12.89 -2.21 -1.28
C PHE A 55 -13.94 -2.69 -0.27
N LEU A 56 -13.69 -2.42 1.00
CA LEU A 56 -14.67 -2.63 2.07
C LEU A 56 -15.79 -1.57 1.96
N PRO A 57 -17.00 -1.81 2.49
CA PRO A 57 -18.09 -0.84 2.45
C PRO A 57 -17.70 0.55 2.95
N GLU A 58 -16.92 0.61 4.04
CA GLU A 58 -16.44 1.88 4.62
C GLU A 58 -15.43 2.59 3.70
N MET A 59 -14.66 1.82 2.90
CA MET A 59 -13.75 2.39 1.89
C MET A 59 -14.52 2.99 0.72
N GLU A 60 -15.61 2.35 0.27
CA GLU A 60 -16.47 2.91 -0.80
C GLU A 60 -17.13 4.21 -0.35
N GLU A 61 -17.59 4.30 0.90
CA GLU A 61 -18.12 5.55 1.46
C GLU A 61 -17.03 6.63 1.54
N ALA A 62 -15.86 6.29 2.07
CA ALA A 62 -14.75 7.22 2.20
C ALA A 62 -14.28 7.74 0.83
N LYS A 63 -14.20 6.85 -0.16
CA LYS A 63 -13.81 7.15 -1.54
C LYS A 63 -14.67 8.26 -2.14
N LEU A 64 -15.99 8.25 -1.94
CA LEU A 64 -16.87 9.31 -2.45
C LEU A 64 -16.48 10.69 -1.91
N VAL A 65 -16.19 10.76 -0.61
CA VAL A 65 -15.81 12.00 0.08
C VAL A 65 -14.43 12.47 -0.40
N VAL A 66 -13.44 11.57 -0.39
CA VAL A 66 -12.06 11.86 -0.78
C VAL A 66 -12.00 12.28 -2.25
N ARG A 67 -12.64 11.55 -3.15
CA ARG A 67 -12.70 11.86 -4.59
C ARG A 67 -13.25 13.26 -4.84
N ARG A 68 -14.36 13.62 -4.16
CA ARG A 68 -14.95 14.96 -4.29
C ARG A 68 -13.96 16.04 -3.86
N ILE A 69 -13.38 15.91 -2.66
CA ILE A 69 -12.48 16.93 -2.09
C ILE A 69 -11.22 17.08 -2.94
N VAL A 70 -10.59 15.97 -3.34
CA VAL A 70 -9.36 15.98 -4.15
C VAL A 70 -9.62 16.68 -5.49
N ASN A 71 -10.71 16.35 -6.18
CA ASN A 71 -11.01 16.99 -7.46
C ASN A 71 -11.33 18.48 -7.32
N GLU A 72 -12.01 18.91 -6.26
CA GLU A 72 -12.24 20.34 -6.00
C GLU A 72 -10.94 21.11 -5.69
N LEU A 73 -10.00 20.49 -4.95
CA LEU A 73 -8.68 21.09 -4.70
C LEU A 73 -7.82 21.13 -5.96
N ARG A 74 -7.88 20.09 -6.80
CA ARG A 74 -7.10 20.03 -8.04
C ARG A 74 -7.48 21.11 -9.03
N LYS A 75 -8.77 21.47 -9.11
CA LYS A 75 -9.25 22.58 -9.96
C LYS A 75 -8.65 23.93 -9.60
N GLN A 76 -8.10 24.09 -8.39
CA GLN A 76 -7.52 25.34 -7.90
C GLN A 76 -6.06 25.54 -8.32
N ARG A 77 -5.43 24.56 -8.97
CA ARG A 77 -4.03 24.62 -9.39
C ARG A 77 -3.83 24.24 -10.85
N VAL A 78 -2.66 24.58 -11.38
CA VAL A 78 -2.22 24.10 -12.68
C VAL A 78 -1.97 22.59 -12.59
N ILE A 79 -2.59 21.84 -13.50
CA ILE A 79 -2.34 20.40 -13.65
C ILE A 79 -1.15 20.22 -14.60
N HIS A 80 -0.09 19.58 -14.13
CA HIS A 80 1.09 19.35 -14.95
C HIS A 80 0.86 18.25 -15.99
N PRO A 81 1.63 18.21 -17.10
CA PRO A 81 1.40 17.28 -18.21
C PRO A 81 1.43 15.79 -17.84
N TYR A 82 2.16 15.42 -16.80
CA TYR A 82 2.31 14.04 -16.35
C TYR A 82 1.43 13.69 -15.13
N GLU A 83 0.56 14.60 -14.71
CA GLU A 83 -0.49 14.28 -13.76
C GLU A 83 -1.69 13.65 -14.48
N VAL A 84 -2.62 13.08 -13.72
CA VAL A 84 -3.89 12.59 -14.27
C VAL A 84 -4.61 13.73 -14.99
N GLN A 85 -4.92 13.52 -16.27
CA GLN A 85 -5.66 14.49 -17.07
C GLN A 85 -7.17 14.23 -16.86
N GLY A 86 -7.89 15.24 -16.38
CA GLY A 86 -9.29 15.10 -15.97
C GLY A 86 -9.46 14.79 -14.48
N ASP A 87 -10.60 14.21 -14.12
CA ASP A 87 -10.95 13.90 -12.73
C ASP A 87 -10.12 12.72 -12.21
N TRP A 88 -9.55 12.89 -11.02
CA TRP A 88 -8.85 11.84 -10.30
C TRP A 88 -9.86 10.86 -9.67
N ASN A 89 -9.54 9.56 -9.71
CA ASN A 89 -10.31 8.51 -9.05
C ASN A 89 -9.48 7.85 -7.93
N CYS A 90 -10.14 7.53 -6.81
CA CYS A 90 -9.55 6.76 -5.72
C CYS A 90 -9.89 5.28 -5.94
N ASN A 91 -9.18 4.64 -6.87
CA ASN A 91 -9.43 3.27 -7.30
C ASN A 91 -8.57 2.23 -6.57
N VAL A 92 -7.51 2.67 -5.87
CA VAL A 92 -6.63 1.80 -5.07
C VAL A 92 -6.39 2.42 -3.70
N ALA A 93 -6.36 1.58 -2.67
CA ALA A 93 -6.05 1.96 -1.30
C ALA A 93 -5.05 0.99 -0.68
N ALA A 94 -4.12 1.50 0.12
CA ALA A 94 -3.24 0.71 0.97
C ALA A 94 -3.60 0.96 2.43
N GLN A 95 -3.70 -0.11 3.22
CA GLN A 95 -3.97 -0.03 4.65
C GLN A 95 -2.84 -0.70 5.42
N GLU A 96 -2.36 0.01 6.46
CA GLU A 96 -1.26 -0.42 7.30
C GLU A 96 -1.76 -0.72 8.72
N GLU A 97 -1.40 -1.88 9.25
CA GLU A 97 -1.53 -2.21 10.66
C GLU A 97 -0.18 -1.97 11.35
N TRP A 98 -0.14 -0.96 12.21
CA TRP A 98 1.05 -0.58 12.97
C TRP A 98 1.11 -1.34 14.29
N LYS A 99 2.25 -1.96 14.59
CA LYS A 99 2.54 -2.39 15.95
C LYS A 99 2.88 -1.18 16.80
N HIS A 100 2.34 -1.15 18.02
CA HIS A 100 2.62 -0.09 19.00
C HIS A 100 4.07 -0.14 19.53
N GLU A 101 4.80 -1.22 19.28
CA GLU A 101 6.22 -1.37 19.65
C GLU A 101 6.96 -2.34 18.72
N ILE A 102 8.26 -2.08 18.51
CA ILE A 102 9.20 -2.97 17.84
C ILE A 102 10.22 -3.40 18.91
N PRO A 103 10.22 -4.67 19.36
CA PRO A 103 11.21 -5.12 20.33
C PRO A 103 12.61 -5.04 19.70
N PRO A 104 13.63 -4.58 20.45
CA PRO A 104 14.99 -4.49 19.94
C PRO A 104 15.50 -5.87 19.51
N VAL A 105 16.03 -5.96 18.28
CA VAL A 105 16.67 -7.18 17.79
C VAL A 105 18.09 -7.23 18.34
N PRO A 106 18.45 -8.21 19.19
CA PRO A 106 19.64 -8.13 20.03
C PRO A 106 20.98 -8.31 19.30
N THR A 107 21.01 -8.74 18.03
CA THR A 107 22.31 -8.95 17.35
C THR A 107 22.19 -8.91 15.83
N VAL A 108 22.96 -8.01 15.19
CA VAL A 108 23.28 -8.11 13.77
C VAL A 108 24.50 -9.01 13.66
N THR A 109 24.33 -10.25 13.21
CA THR A 109 25.48 -11.10 12.85
C THR A 109 26.18 -10.46 11.65
N PRO A 110 27.46 -10.04 11.77
CA PRO A 110 28.19 -9.47 10.64
C PRO A 110 28.38 -10.54 9.55
N HIS A 111 28.37 -10.12 8.29
CA HIS A 111 28.71 -11.00 7.18
C HIS A 111 30.18 -11.45 7.34
N PRO A 112 30.52 -12.74 7.12
CA PRO A 112 31.91 -13.16 7.11
C PRO A 112 32.69 -12.36 6.05
N ILE A 113 33.76 -11.71 6.48
CA ILE A 113 34.70 -11.02 5.60
C ILE A 113 35.48 -12.12 4.87
N ARG A 114 35.41 -12.12 3.54
CA ARG A 114 36.19 -13.02 2.69
C ARG A 114 37.40 -12.29 2.14
#